data_AF-A0A258RP17-F1
#
_entry.id   AF-A0A258RP17-F1
#
_cell.length_a   1.000
_cell.length_b   1.000
_cell.length_c   1.000
_cell.angle_alpha   90.00
_cell.angle_beta   90.00
_cell.angle_gamma   90.00
#
_symmetry.space_group_name_H-M   'P 1'
#
loop_
_entity.id
_entity.type
_entity.pdbx_description
1 polymer ?
#
loop_
_entity_poly.entity_id
_entity_poly.type
_entity_poly.pdbx_seq_one_letter_code
_entity_poly.pdbx_strand_id
1 'polypeptide(L)'
;MRPAARLQSAIELVDQIILAARDGGASADQIAKRFFAERRYAGSKDRRAVRDLAWGVIRRFGKRPSTARSAFAAMADVDPELAVLFDGSDYGPAVIDPTEARSTGGELPKWIKPLFSALVDETEQASLLDRAPMDLRVNALKARREEVAAALPEAEILPALEFALRLPGGTAIDSHPAVENGQVEIQDLGSQLIVEACQAKGLGTVLDLCAGAGGKTLGLAAAMRNAGRLIATDTNRNRLDQLKPRAARAGATNVETRLLNPNTEKDMLSDLKGGCDLVLIDAPCSGSGTWRRNPETRWRLDAARLKRVIDAQAKLLDIGAEMVVRGGHLVYAVCSLIETEGKGQVAAFLQSHKGWRAVETGVSMGRADGDGVLLTPMHDGSDGFFFARLQKL
;
A
#
# COMPACT_ATOMS: atom_id res chain seq x y z
N MET A 1 8.12 30.67 -5.73
CA MET A 1 9.18 30.76 -4.71
C MET A 1 10.56 30.72 -5.37
N ARG A 2 11.58 31.37 -4.80
CA ARG A 2 12.98 31.20 -5.24
C ARG A 2 13.48 29.77 -4.94
N PRO A 3 14.46 29.22 -5.69
CA PRO A 3 15.00 27.89 -5.44
C PRO A 3 15.44 27.65 -3.98
N ALA A 4 16.23 28.55 -3.39
CA ALA A 4 16.65 28.45 -1.98
C ALA A 4 15.45 28.41 -1.01
N ALA A 5 14.39 29.20 -1.26
CA ALA A 5 13.18 29.18 -0.45
C ALA A 5 12.38 27.86 -0.57
N ARG A 6 12.44 27.18 -1.73
CA ARG A 6 11.87 25.84 -1.89
C ARG A 6 12.64 24.81 -1.07
N LEU A 7 13.98 24.91 -1.05
CA LEU A 7 14.81 24.05 -0.20
C LEU A 7 14.50 24.25 1.29
N GLN A 8 14.42 25.50 1.76
CA GLN A 8 14.06 25.79 3.14
C GLN A 8 12.70 25.20 3.51
N SER A 9 11.70 25.34 2.64
CA SER A 9 10.38 24.71 2.84
C SER A 9 10.44 23.18 2.86
N ALA A 10 11.33 22.57 2.08
CA ALA A 10 11.53 21.12 2.07
C ALA A 10 12.19 20.65 3.38
N ILE A 11 13.15 21.41 3.92
CA ILE A 11 13.75 21.18 5.24
C ILE A 11 12.66 21.17 6.32
N GLU A 12 11.83 22.21 6.38
CA GLU A 12 10.72 22.31 7.36
C GLU A 12 9.73 21.14 7.23
N LEU A 13 9.36 20.78 6.00
CA LEU A 13 8.44 19.67 5.75
C LEU A 13 9.03 18.34 6.24
N VAL A 14 10.30 18.07 5.93
CA VAL A 14 10.97 16.84 6.35
C VAL A 14 11.12 16.79 7.88
N ASP A 15 11.38 17.91 8.55
CA ASP A 15 11.43 17.93 10.02
C ASP A 15 10.08 17.54 10.64
N GLN A 16 8.96 18.06 10.10
CA GLN A 16 7.62 17.63 10.55
C GLN A 16 7.39 16.14 10.32
N ILE A 17 7.86 15.59 9.20
CA ILE A 17 7.75 14.16 8.88
C ILE A 17 8.61 13.31 9.82
N ILE A 18 9.84 13.72 10.11
CA ILE A 18 10.75 13.03 11.05
C ILE A 18 10.11 12.97 12.44
N LEU A 19 9.60 14.09 12.94
CA LEU A 19 8.93 14.16 14.25
C LEU A 19 7.70 13.25 14.29
N ALA A 20 6.82 13.34 13.28
CA ALA A 20 5.64 12.50 13.22
C ALA A 20 5.98 11.00 13.09
N ALA A 21 7.02 10.64 12.35
CA ALA A 21 7.47 9.26 12.23
C ALA A 21 8.02 8.70 13.56
N ARG A 22 8.65 9.55 14.39
CA ARG A 22 9.09 9.20 15.75
C ARG A 22 7.92 9.00 16.69
N ASP A 23 6.96 9.90 16.66
CA ASP A 23 5.92 10.00 17.70
C ASP A 23 4.61 9.30 17.32
N GLY A 24 4.59 8.55 16.22
CA GLY A 24 3.40 7.85 15.74
C GLY A 24 2.30 8.78 15.18
N GLY A 25 2.68 9.97 14.73
CA GLY A 25 1.77 10.97 14.17
C GLY A 25 1.29 10.66 12.75
N ALA A 26 0.69 11.67 12.10
CA ALA A 26 0.15 11.59 10.73
C ALA A 26 1.20 11.14 9.67
N SER A 27 0.75 10.57 8.55
CA SER A 27 1.63 10.14 7.45
C SER A 27 2.30 11.32 6.73
N ALA A 28 3.39 11.06 6.01
CA ALA A 28 4.08 12.07 5.20
C ALA A 28 3.14 12.79 4.22
N ASP A 29 2.24 12.07 3.55
CA ASP A 29 1.26 12.65 2.64
C ASP A 29 0.26 13.56 3.36
N GLN A 30 -0.23 13.15 4.54
CA GLN A 30 -1.13 13.99 5.33
C GLN A 30 -0.44 15.25 5.84
N ILE A 31 0.83 15.14 6.26
CA ILE A 31 1.65 16.28 6.68
C ILE A 31 1.86 17.23 5.51
N ALA A 32 2.29 16.74 4.36
CA ALA A 32 2.48 17.56 3.17
C ALA A 32 1.17 18.25 2.73
N LYS A 33 0.04 17.53 2.78
CA LYS A 33 -1.29 18.12 2.48
C LYS A 33 -1.59 19.31 3.38
N ARG A 34 -1.40 19.18 4.70
CA ARG A 34 -1.61 20.29 5.66
C ARG A 34 -0.59 21.41 5.46
N PHE A 35 0.69 21.05 5.31
CA PHE A 35 1.79 21.99 5.10
C PHE A 35 1.55 22.94 3.92
N PHE A 36 1.02 22.42 2.80
CA PHE A 36 0.68 23.23 1.62
C PHE A 36 -0.69 23.90 1.70
N ALA A 37 -1.61 23.42 2.54
CA ALA A 37 -2.88 24.11 2.79
C ALA A 37 -2.65 25.43 3.53
N GLU A 38 -1.67 25.47 4.44
CA GLU A 38 -1.25 26.66 5.18
C GLU A 38 -0.43 27.63 4.32
N ARG A 39 0.31 27.12 3.32
CA ARG A 39 1.18 27.92 2.43
C ARG A 39 0.51 28.22 1.08
N ARG A 40 -0.54 29.04 1.11
CA ARG A 40 -1.33 29.40 -0.09
C ARG A 40 -0.54 30.13 -1.17
N TYR A 41 0.56 30.79 -0.82
CA TYR A 41 1.46 31.47 -1.76
C TYR A 41 2.25 30.49 -2.65
N ALA A 42 2.37 29.21 -2.26
CA ALA A 42 3.09 28.21 -3.06
C ALA A 42 2.20 27.69 -4.19
N GLY A 43 2.55 28.04 -5.44
CA GLY A 43 1.88 27.53 -6.64
C GLY A 43 2.19 26.06 -6.92
N SER A 44 1.52 25.46 -7.92
CA SER A 44 1.67 24.03 -8.26
C SER A 44 3.11 23.61 -8.54
N LYS A 45 3.88 24.44 -9.26
CA LYS A 45 5.32 24.22 -9.54
C LYS A 45 6.16 24.26 -8.26
N ASP A 46 5.89 25.18 -7.36
CA ASP A 46 6.60 25.29 -6.08
C ASP A 46 6.33 24.07 -5.19
N ARG A 47 5.04 23.69 -5.05
CA ARG A 47 4.65 22.50 -4.27
C ARG A 47 5.29 21.22 -4.79
N ARG A 48 5.35 21.07 -6.12
CA ARG A 48 6.02 19.94 -6.77
C ARG A 48 7.51 19.90 -6.41
N ALA A 49 8.23 21.00 -6.60
CA ALA A 49 9.66 21.09 -6.27
C ALA A 49 9.95 20.81 -4.78
N VAL A 50 9.16 21.38 -3.86
CA VAL A 50 9.30 21.12 -2.41
C VAL A 50 9.07 19.64 -2.10
N ARG A 51 8.04 19.01 -2.70
CA ARG A 51 7.80 17.58 -2.53
C ARG A 51 8.93 16.74 -3.10
N ASP A 52 9.42 17.05 -4.29
CA ASP A 52 10.49 16.28 -4.93
C ASP A 52 11.76 16.29 -4.05
N LEU A 53 12.14 17.44 -3.50
CA LEU A 53 13.24 17.56 -2.54
C LEU A 53 12.99 16.74 -1.26
N ALA A 54 11.82 16.93 -0.62
CA ALA A 54 11.49 16.23 0.62
C ALA A 54 11.46 14.71 0.44
N TRP A 55 10.84 14.21 -0.62
CA TRP A 55 10.77 12.78 -0.91
C TRP A 55 12.10 12.20 -1.42
N GLY A 56 12.99 13.03 -1.97
CA GLY A 56 14.37 12.66 -2.26
C GLY A 56 15.12 12.27 -0.98
N VAL A 57 15.03 13.11 0.06
CA VAL A 57 15.59 12.79 1.40
C VAL A 57 14.99 11.50 1.96
N ILE A 58 13.66 11.35 1.93
CA ILE A 58 12.98 10.17 2.49
C ILE A 58 13.44 8.88 1.78
N ARG A 59 13.67 8.93 0.47
CA ARG A 59 14.20 7.79 -0.31
C ARG A 59 15.66 7.51 0.00
N ARG A 60 16.49 8.55 0.03
CA ARG A 60 17.95 8.41 0.20
C ARG A 60 18.36 7.80 1.54
N PHE A 61 17.63 8.09 2.61
CA PHE A 61 17.99 7.66 3.96
C PHE A 61 17.01 6.60 4.47
N GLY A 62 17.45 5.34 4.53
CA GLY A 62 16.67 4.25 5.09
C GLY A 62 16.46 4.39 6.59
N LYS A 63 17.48 4.87 7.30
CA LYS A 63 17.36 5.26 8.71
C LYS A 63 16.78 6.67 8.77
N ARG A 64 15.80 6.88 9.65
CA ARG A 64 15.26 8.20 9.94
C ARG A 64 16.39 9.16 10.36
N PRO A 65 16.59 10.29 9.66
CA PRO A 65 17.54 11.32 10.05
C PRO A 65 17.26 11.89 11.44
N SER A 66 18.27 12.43 12.11
CA SER A 66 18.09 13.18 13.37
C SER A 66 17.43 14.54 13.13
N THR A 67 17.79 15.20 12.03
CA THR A 67 17.19 16.47 11.56
C THR A 67 17.14 16.47 10.04
N ALA A 68 16.19 17.21 9.46
CA ALA A 68 16.13 17.42 8.02
C ALA A 68 17.39 18.13 7.51
N ARG A 69 17.92 19.11 8.24
CA ARG A 69 19.14 19.85 7.87
C ARG A 69 20.33 18.91 7.68
N SER A 70 20.55 17.98 8.60
CA SER A 70 21.65 17.00 8.47
C SER A 70 21.51 16.11 7.23
N ALA A 71 20.27 15.84 6.79
CA ALA A 71 19.99 15.03 5.62
C ALA A 71 20.18 15.80 4.31
N PHE A 72 19.69 17.04 4.23
CA PHE A 72 19.92 17.88 3.06
C PHE A 72 21.38 18.30 2.93
N ALA A 73 22.10 18.58 4.02
CA ALA A 73 23.54 18.82 3.98
C ALA A 73 24.32 17.61 3.44
N ALA A 74 23.93 16.39 3.84
CA ALA A 74 24.55 15.17 3.33
C ALA A 74 24.24 14.90 1.85
N MET A 75 23.07 15.33 1.35
CA MET A 75 22.77 15.31 -0.09
C MET A 75 23.57 16.36 -0.85
N ALA A 76 23.74 17.56 -0.28
CA ALA A 76 24.51 18.64 -0.89
C ALA A 76 26.00 18.31 -1.04
N ASP A 77 26.59 17.51 -0.14
CA ASP A 77 27.98 17.07 -0.26
C ASP A 77 28.26 16.30 -1.58
N VAL A 78 27.23 15.74 -2.22
CA VAL A 78 27.33 14.98 -3.48
C VAL A 78 26.53 15.59 -4.63
N ASP A 79 25.88 16.74 -4.41
CA ASP A 79 25.05 17.44 -5.39
C ASP A 79 25.39 18.94 -5.38
N PRO A 80 26.27 19.40 -6.30
CA PRO A 80 26.66 20.80 -6.39
C PRO A 80 25.50 21.76 -6.65
N GLU A 81 24.45 21.32 -7.36
CA GLU A 81 23.28 22.17 -7.63
C GLU A 81 22.44 22.37 -6.37
N LEU A 82 22.35 21.35 -5.52
CA LEU A 82 21.72 21.48 -4.22
C LEU A 82 22.57 22.30 -3.25
N ALA A 83 23.90 22.15 -3.27
CA ALA A 83 24.82 22.86 -2.39
C ALA A 83 24.73 24.38 -2.56
N VAL A 84 24.63 24.89 -3.79
CA VAL A 84 24.51 26.34 -4.04
C VAL A 84 23.20 26.95 -3.52
N LEU A 85 22.20 26.13 -3.18
CA LEU A 85 20.94 26.62 -2.59
C LEU A 85 21.05 26.93 -1.09
N PHE A 86 22.15 26.53 -0.43
CA PHE A 86 22.50 26.95 0.92
C PHE A 86 23.24 28.28 0.90
N ASP A 87 22.52 29.33 0.49
CA ASP A 87 23.09 30.65 0.21
C ASP A 87 22.88 31.68 1.35
N GLY A 88 22.10 31.34 2.38
CA GLY A 88 21.75 32.26 3.46
C GLY A 88 20.89 33.45 3.02
N SER A 89 20.28 33.39 1.83
CA SER A 89 19.39 34.44 1.33
C SER A 89 18.09 34.53 2.14
N ASP A 90 17.35 35.63 1.97
CA ASP A 90 16.01 35.77 2.56
C ASP A 90 15.12 34.57 2.20
N TYR A 91 14.61 33.91 3.23
CA TYR A 91 13.81 32.67 3.16
C TYR A 91 14.57 31.42 2.66
N GLY A 92 15.87 31.50 2.39
CA GLY A 92 16.75 30.37 2.09
C GLY A 92 17.38 29.76 3.36
N PRO A 93 17.92 28.53 3.29
CA PRO A 93 18.64 27.95 4.41
C PRO A 93 20.00 28.62 4.60
N ALA A 94 20.43 28.72 5.86
CA ALA A 94 21.78 29.18 6.20
C ALA A 94 22.85 28.33 5.51
N VAL A 95 23.95 28.97 5.11
CA VAL A 95 25.13 28.33 4.50
C VAL A 95 25.54 27.10 5.30
N ILE A 96 25.97 26.05 4.59
CA ILE A 96 26.42 24.81 5.22
C ILE A 96 27.72 25.08 5.99
N ASP A 97 27.73 24.71 7.27
CA ASP A 97 28.96 24.69 8.06
C ASP A 97 29.72 23.39 7.73
N PRO A 98 31.01 23.44 7.34
CA PRO A 98 31.80 22.23 7.09
C PRO A 98 31.84 21.25 8.27
N THR A 99 31.59 21.72 9.49
CA THR A 99 31.62 20.92 10.72
C THR A 99 30.25 20.42 11.17
N GLU A 100 29.15 20.86 10.56
CA GLU A 100 27.82 20.42 10.99
C GLU A 100 27.54 18.96 10.61
N ALA A 101 26.75 18.29 11.46
CA ALA A 101 26.49 16.86 11.33
C ALA A 101 25.81 16.49 10.00
N ARG A 102 26.27 15.39 9.40
CA ARG A 102 25.66 14.76 8.22
C ARG A 102 24.87 13.53 8.59
N SER A 103 23.68 13.36 8.02
CA SER A 103 22.98 12.09 8.10
C SER A 103 23.73 11.01 7.35
N THR A 104 23.88 9.85 7.99
CA THR A 104 24.53 8.67 7.42
C THR A 104 23.53 7.54 7.25
N GLY A 105 23.77 6.67 6.28
CA GLY A 105 22.98 5.47 6.08
C GLY A 105 22.77 5.17 4.60
N GLY A 106 22.56 3.90 4.30
CA GLY A 106 22.08 3.49 2.99
C GLY A 106 20.57 3.70 2.87
N GLU A 107 20.06 3.28 1.72
CA GLU A 107 18.68 3.33 1.29
C GLU A 107 17.70 2.54 2.18
N LEU A 108 18.16 1.42 2.74
CA LEU A 108 17.38 0.56 3.64
C LEU A 108 18.03 0.39 5.02
N PRO A 109 17.25 0.29 6.11
CA PRO A 109 17.77 -0.07 7.42
C PRO A 109 18.44 -1.46 7.41
N LYS A 110 19.68 -1.54 7.93
CA LYS A 110 20.45 -2.80 7.99
C LYS A 110 19.71 -3.95 8.68
N TRP A 111 18.88 -3.65 9.67
CA TRP A 111 18.16 -4.65 10.45
C TRP A 111 17.01 -5.30 9.67
N ILE A 112 16.44 -4.63 8.65
CA ILE A 112 15.32 -5.17 7.88
C ILE A 112 15.80 -6.10 6.77
N LYS A 113 16.93 -5.79 6.14
CA LYS A 113 17.48 -6.57 5.03
C LYS A 113 17.47 -8.10 5.24
N PRO A 114 17.92 -8.64 6.38
CA PRO A 114 17.92 -10.09 6.58
C PRO A 114 16.53 -10.71 6.82
N LEU A 115 15.48 -9.89 6.92
CA LEU A 115 14.11 -10.36 7.19
C LEU A 115 13.29 -10.57 5.91
N PHE A 116 13.78 -10.09 4.77
CA PHE A 116 13.09 -10.26 3.50
C PHE A 116 13.10 -11.73 3.05
N SER A 117 12.12 -12.09 2.22
CA SER A 117 12.16 -13.33 1.47
C SER A 117 13.47 -13.45 0.68
N ALA A 118 13.98 -14.66 0.53
CA ALA A 118 15.19 -14.95 -0.24
C ALA A 118 15.09 -14.51 -1.71
N LEU A 119 13.87 -14.31 -2.23
CA LEU A 119 13.62 -13.78 -3.58
C LEU A 119 13.86 -12.27 -3.72
N VAL A 120 14.12 -11.56 -2.61
CA VAL A 120 14.29 -10.09 -2.58
C VAL A 120 15.76 -9.77 -2.32
N ASP A 121 16.55 -9.99 -3.38
CA ASP A 121 17.98 -9.70 -3.38
C ASP A 121 18.28 -8.18 -3.32
N GLU A 122 19.56 -7.80 -3.39
CA GLU A 122 19.95 -6.40 -3.32
C GLU A 122 19.40 -5.55 -4.48
N THR A 123 19.17 -6.15 -5.65
CA THR A 123 18.61 -5.47 -6.82
C THR A 123 17.13 -5.22 -6.64
N GLU A 124 16.39 -6.22 -6.19
CA GLU A 124 14.97 -6.10 -5.82
C GLU A 124 14.78 -5.04 -4.71
N GLN A 125 15.67 -5.03 -3.72
CA GLN A 125 15.68 -4.05 -2.62
C GLN A 125 15.83 -2.61 -3.13
N ALA A 126 16.68 -2.36 -4.12
CA ALA A 126 16.85 -1.03 -4.70
C ALA A 126 15.56 -0.54 -5.38
N SER A 127 14.84 -1.43 -6.08
CA SER A 127 13.58 -1.11 -6.76
C SER A 127 12.45 -0.65 -5.82
N LEU A 128 12.54 -0.98 -4.53
CA LEU A 128 11.57 -0.55 -3.51
C LEU A 128 11.55 0.96 -3.30
N LEU A 129 12.53 1.68 -3.85
CA LEU A 129 12.67 3.12 -3.69
C LEU A 129 12.36 3.93 -4.95
N ASP A 130 12.14 3.25 -6.07
CA ASP A 130 11.78 3.90 -7.32
C ASP A 130 10.43 4.62 -7.23
N ARG A 131 10.08 5.36 -8.28
CA ARG A 131 8.74 5.94 -8.39
C ARG A 131 7.80 4.86 -8.94
N ALA A 132 6.78 4.53 -8.16
CA ALA A 132 5.76 3.58 -8.60
C ALA A 132 4.94 4.15 -9.77
N PRO A 133 4.56 3.31 -10.76
CA PRO A 133 3.57 3.68 -11.76
C PRO A 133 2.19 3.87 -11.13
N MET A 134 1.28 4.48 -11.87
CA MET A 134 -0.11 4.64 -11.47
C MET A 134 -0.97 3.60 -12.17
N ASP A 135 -1.40 2.59 -11.43
CA ASP A 135 -2.27 1.55 -11.97
C ASP A 135 -3.73 1.88 -11.66
N LEU A 136 -4.59 1.57 -12.64
CA LEU A 136 -6.04 1.67 -12.55
C LEU A 136 -6.65 0.28 -12.70
N ARG A 137 -7.71 0.03 -11.95
CA ARG A 137 -8.62 -1.09 -12.19
C ARG A 137 -9.90 -0.57 -12.82
N VAL A 138 -10.20 -1.01 -14.02
CA VAL A 138 -11.47 -0.76 -14.69
C VAL A 138 -12.59 -1.46 -13.94
N ASN A 139 -13.68 -0.74 -13.69
CA ASN A 139 -14.84 -1.27 -13.01
C ASN A 139 -15.75 -1.99 -14.03
N ALA A 140 -15.69 -3.33 -14.03
CA ALA A 140 -16.48 -4.18 -14.90
C ALA A 140 -18.00 -4.00 -14.75
N LEU A 141 -18.49 -3.39 -13.67
CA LEU A 141 -19.91 -3.05 -13.50
C LEU A 141 -20.35 -1.85 -14.33
N LYS A 142 -19.40 -1.04 -14.81
CA LYS A 142 -19.69 0.30 -15.38
C LYS A 142 -19.05 0.58 -16.73
N ALA A 143 -17.96 -0.08 -17.08
CA ALA A 143 -17.24 0.20 -18.32
C ALA A 143 -16.46 -1.02 -18.81
N ARG A 144 -16.15 -1.04 -20.11
CA ARG A 144 -15.18 -1.96 -20.71
C ARG A 144 -13.78 -1.35 -20.68
N ARG A 145 -12.74 -2.18 -20.57
CA ARG A 145 -11.36 -1.70 -20.47
C ARG A 145 -10.94 -0.88 -21.70
N GLU A 146 -11.35 -1.31 -22.88
CA GLU A 146 -11.03 -0.68 -24.15
C GLU A 146 -11.67 0.72 -24.27
N GLU A 147 -12.87 0.91 -23.72
CA GLU A 147 -13.54 2.21 -23.68
C GLU A 147 -12.81 3.20 -22.78
N VAL A 148 -12.38 2.73 -21.60
CA VAL A 148 -11.62 3.55 -20.66
C VAL A 148 -10.25 3.90 -21.22
N ALA A 149 -9.55 2.94 -21.84
CA ALA A 149 -8.25 3.16 -22.47
C ALA A 149 -8.36 4.19 -23.61
N ALA A 150 -9.41 4.13 -24.43
CA ALA A 150 -9.65 5.13 -25.47
C ALA A 150 -9.88 6.55 -24.91
N ALA A 151 -10.46 6.66 -23.71
CA ALA A 151 -10.67 7.94 -23.02
C ALA A 151 -9.42 8.44 -22.26
N LEU A 152 -8.38 7.60 -22.13
CA LEU A 152 -7.12 7.91 -21.45
C LEU A 152 -5.95 7.59 -22.39
N PRO A 153 -5.56 8.50 -23.30
CA PRO A 153 -4.57 8.21 -24.36
C PRO A 153 -3.20 7.76 -23.86
N GLU A 154 -2.82 8.15 -22.64
CA GLU A 154 -1.56 7.74 -21.99
C GLU A 154 -1.68 6.39 -21.25
N ALA A 155 -2.86 5.78 -21.20
CA ALA A 155 -3.08 4.51 -20.51
C ALA A 155 -2.58 3.33 -21.36
N GLU A 156 -1.65 2.57 -20.78
CA GLU A 156 -1.21 1.28 -21.28
C GLU A 156 -2.16 0.18 -20.77
N ILE A 157 -2.58 -0.72 -21.67
CA ILE A 157 -3.32 -1.92 -21.28
C ILE A 157 -2.33 -2.95 -20.74
N LEU A 158 -2.55 -3.42 -19.52
CA LEU A 158 -1.75 -4.49 -18.94
C LEU A 158 -2.41 -5.85 -19.23
N PRO A 159 -1.85 -6.70 -20.10
CA PRO A 159 -2.52 -7.91 -20.57
C PRO A 159 -2.66 -9.01 -19.50
N ALA A 160 -1.87 -8.95 -18.43
CA ALA A 160 -1.89 -9.93 -17.35
C ALA A 160 -3.21 -9.96 -16.56
N LEU A 161 -3.98 -8.86 -16.59
CA LEU A 161 -5.29 -8.75 -15.94
C LEU A 161 -6.31 -8.10 -16.87
N GLU A 162 -7.52 -8.67 -16.90
CA GLU A 162 -8.62 -8.23 -17.77
C GLU A 162 -9.00 -6.75 -17.59
N PHE A 163 -8.82 -6.19 -16.40
CA PHE A 163 -9.27 -4.84 -16.07
C PHE A 163 -8.13 -3.86 -15.72
N ALA A 164 -6.87 -4.24 -15.89
CA ALA A 164 -5.76 -3.39 -15.49
C ALA A 164 -5.33 -2.43 -16.60
N LEU A 165 -5.14 -1.17 -16.21
CA LEU A 165 -4.50 -0.13 -17.01
C LEU A 165 -3.35 0.50 -16.21
N ARG A 166 -2.34 1.03 -16.92
CA ARG A 166 -1.22 1.74 -16.33
C ARG A 166 -1.08 3.13 -16.94
N LEU A 167 -0.94 4.12 -16.08
CA LEU A 167 -0.64 5.50 -16.45
C LEU A 167 0.77 5.87 -16.03
N PRO A 168 1.39 6.85 -16.73
CA PRO A 168 2.63 7.46 -16.28
C PRO A 168 2.55 7.97 -14.84
N GLY A 169 3.68 7.94 -14.14
CA GLY A 169 3.76 8.46 -12.78
C GLY A 169 3.44 9.96 -12.73
N GLY A 170 2.52 10.36 -11.84
CA GLY A 170 2.17 11.76 -11.63
C GLY A 170 1.05 12.31 -12.52
N THR A 171 0.38 11.46 -13.30
CA THR A 171 -0.87 11.81 -14.01
C THR A 171 -1.93 12.29 -13.01
N ALA A 172 -2.59 13.42 -13.32
CA ALA A 172 -3.63 14.00 -12.47
C ALA A 172 -4.98 13.31 -12.70
N ILE A 173 -5.10 12.04 -12.31
CA ILE A 173 -6.28 11.22 -12.59
C ILE A 173 -7.44 11.46 -11.60
N ASP A 174 -7.16 11.97 -10.40
CA ASP A 174 -8.13 12.03 -9.30
C ASP A 174 -9.43 12.80 -9.65
N SER A 175 -9.34 13.83 -10.49
CA SER A 175 -10.47 14.64 -10.96
C SER A 175 -10.93 14.28 -12.38
N HIS A 176 -10.51 13.13 -12.90
CA HIS A 176 -10.91 12.70 -14.24
C HIS A 176 -12.34 12.12 -14.21
N PRO A 177 -13.18 12.37 -15.23
CA PRO A 177 -14.54 11.83 -15.27
C PRO A 177 -14.63 10.32 -15.09
N ALA A 178 -13.62 9.55 -15.54
CA ALA A 178 -13.57 8.10 -15.34
C ALA A 178 -13.53 7.71 -13.84
N VAL A 179 -12.85 8.49 -13.00
CA VAL A 179 -12.82 8.28 -11.54
C VAL A 179 -14.12 8.75 -10.92
N GLU A 180 -14.59 9.95 -11.27
CA GLU A 180 -15.81 10.56 -10.72
C GLU A 180 -17.06 9.72 -11.01
N ASN A 181 -17.15 9.14 -12.20
CA ASN A 181 -18.27 8.27 -12.62
C ASN A 181 -18.13 6.83 -12.11
N GLY A 182 -17.02 6.50 -11.43
CA GLY A 182 -16.72 5.17 -10.90
C GLY A 182 -16.43 4.12 -11.97
N GLN A 183 -15.96 4.55 -13.15
CA GLN A 183 -15.53 3.66 -14.24
C GLN A 183 -14.17 3.03 -13.95
N VAL A 184 -13.36 3.67 -13.10
CA VAL A 184 -12.07 3.14 -12.63
C VAL A 184 -11.87 3.36 -11.14
N GLU A 185 -11.03 2.53 -10.53
CA GLU A 185 -10.46 2.73 -9.21
C GLU A 185 -8.93 2.79 -9.31
N ILE A 186 -8.29 3.74 -8.61
CA ILE A 186 -6.83 3.79 -8.52
C ILE A 186 -6.38 2.66 -7.60
N GLN A 187 -5.70 1.66 -8.17
CA GLN A 187 -5.30 0.46 -7.44
C GLN A 187 -4.10 -0.20 -8.11
N ASP A 188 -3.04 -0.43 -7.33
CA ASP A 188 -1.84 -1.16 -7.75
C ASP A 188 -2.17 -2.55 -8.33
N LEU A 189 -1.44 -2.94 -9.37
CA LEU A 189 -1.59 -4.23 -10.06
C LEU A 189 -1.60 -5.43 -9.09
N GLY A 190 -0.75 -5.44 -8.07
CA GLY A 190 -0.67 -6.54 -7.10
C GLY A 190 -1.94 -6.68 -6.25
N SER A 191 -2.58 -5.55 -5.92
CA SER A 191 -3.89 -5.59 -5.25
C SER A 191 -5.01 -6.09 -6.17
N GLN A 192 -4.89 -5.91 -7.49
CA GLN A 192 -5.83 -6.48 -8.46
C GLN A 192 -5.63 -8.00 -8.62
N LEU A 193 -4.38 -8.48 -8.63
CA LEU A 193 -4.05 -9.92 -8.62
C LEU A 193 -4.61 -10.64 -7.39
N ILE A 194 -4.58 -10.00 -6.22
CA ILE A 194 -5.21 -10.56 -5.00
C ILE A 194 -6.73 -10.74 -5.17
N VAL A 195 -7.41 -9.80 -5.85
CA VAL A 195 -8.84 -9.93 -6.16
C VAL A 195 -9.09 -11.06 -7.14
N GLU A 196 -8.23 -11.26 -8.14
CA GLU A 196 -8.32 -12.41 -9.06
C GLU A 196 -8.11 -13.74 -8.32
N ALA A 197 -7.12 -13.81 -7.42
CA ALA A 197 -6.84 -14.98 -6.60
C ALA A 197 -8.01 -15.39 -5.69
N CYS A 198 -8.96 -14.48 -5.44
CA CYS A 198 -10.20 -14.77 -4.72
C CYS A 198 -11.19 -15.62 -5.54
N GLN A 199 -11.17 -15.52 -6.88
CA GLN A 199 -12.08 -16.25 -7.78
C GLN A 199 -13.55 -16.13 -7.34
N ALA A 200 -13.99 -14.92 -7.01
CA ALA A 200 -15.27 -14.68 -6.32
C ALA A 200 -16.52 -14.84 -7.19
N LYS A 201 -16.37 -15.10 -8.49
CA LYS A 201 -17.49 -15.20 -9.45
C LYS A 201 -18.41 -16.35 -9.07
N GLY A 202 -19.68 -16.03 -8.82
CA GLY A 202 -20.72 -17.02 -8.51
C GLY A 202 -20.72 -17.53 -7.07
N LEU A 203 -19.87 -17.00 -6.18
CA LEU A 203 -19.90 -17.32 -4.76
C LEU A 203 -21.13 -16.70 -4.09
N GLY A 204 -21.66 -17.38 -3.07
CA GLY A 204 -22.84 -16.95 -2.32
C GLY A 204 -22.51 -15.89 -1.27
N THR A 205 -21.59 -16.17 -0.36
CA THR A 205 -21.17 -15.26 0.72
C THR A 205 -19.66 -15.08 0.74
N VAL A 206 -19.21 -13.82 0.66
CA VAL A 206 -17.81 -13.41 0.72
C VAL A 206 -17.60 -12.44 1.88
N LEU A 207 -16.55 -12.67 2.67
CA LEU A 207 -16.13 -11.78 3.76
C LEU A 207 -14.77 -11.15 3.43
N ASP A 208 -14.69 -9.83 3.49
CA ASP A 208 -13.45 -9.05 3.46
C ASP A 208 -13.12 -8.61 4.90
N LEU A 209 -12.17 -9.30 5.53
CA LEU A 209 -11.85 -9.23 6.96
C LEU A 209 -10.83 -8.13 7.31
N CYS A 210 -10.49 -7.23 6.39
CA CYS A 210 -9.67 -6.02 6.62
C CYS A 210 -9.88 -5.03 5.46
N ALA A 211 -11.13 -4.66 5.20
CA ALA A 211 -11.53 -3.98 3.97
C ALA A 211 -10.88 -2.60 3.75
N GLY A 212 -10.44 -1.93 4.82
CA GLY A 212 -9.85 -0.60 4.76
C GLY A 212 -10.81 0.40 4.10
N ALA A 213 -10.31 1.10 3.09
CA ALA A 213 -11.11 2.03 2.29
C ALA A 213 -11.83 1.35 1.11
N GLY A 214 -11.84 0.01 1.04
CA GLY A 214 -12.69 -0.76 0.15
C GLY A 214 -12.12 -1.12 -1.22
N GLY A 215 -10.84 -0.85 -1.50
CA GLY A 215 -10.27 -1.06 -2.85
C GLY A 215 -10.47 -2.50 -3.36
N LYS A 216 -10.13 -3.50 -2.54
CA LYS A 216 -10.32 -4.92 -2.87
C LYS A 216 -11.79 -5.33 -2.79
N THR A 217 -12.55 -4.86 -1.79
CA THR A 217 -14.00 -5.04 -1.71
C THR A 217 -14.73 -4.65 -2.99
N LEU A 218 -14.42 -3.49 -3.58
CA LEU A 218 -15.04 -3.06 -4.84
C LEU A 218 -14.65 -3.95 -6.02
N GLY A 219 -13.46 -4.56 -5.99
CA GLY A 219 -13.03 -5.53 -6.98
C GLY A 219 -13.79 -6.83 -6.85
N LEU A 220 -14.00 -7.29 -5.62
CA LEU A 220 -14.83 -8.46 -5.32
C LEU A 220 -16.28 -8.23 -5.76
N ALA A 221 -16.87 -7.05 -5.47
CA ALA A 221 -18.22 -6.71 -5.91
C ALA A 221 -18.37 -6.79 -7.44
N ALA A 222 -17.38 -6.27 -8.18
CA ALA A 222 -17.35 -6.35 -9.64
C ALA A 222 -17.17 -7.79 -10.13
N ALA A 223 -16.27 -8.57 -9.54
CA ALA A 223 -16.05 -9.99 -9.89
C ALA A 223 -17.29 -10.86 -9.60
N MET A 224 -18.03 -10.55 -8.54
CA MET A 224 -19.31 -11.17 -8.18
C MET A 224 -20.47 -10.67 -9.06
N ARG A 225 -20.25 -9.64 -9.88
CA ARG A 225 -21.29 -8.95 -10.68
C ARG A 225 -22.50 -8.53 -9.84
N ASN A 226 -22.26 -7.96 -8.66
CA ASN A 226 -23.29 -7.59 -7.69
C ASN A 226 -24.22 -8.76 -7.24
N ALA A 227 -23.83 -10.01 -7.45
CA ALA A 227 -24.55 -11.17 -6.93
C ALA A 227 -24.02 -11.59 -5.54
N GLY A 228 -24.80 -12.39 -4.81
CA GLY A 228 -24.41 -12.87 -3.49
C GLY A 228 -24.35 -11.78 -2.42
N ARG A 229 -23.76 -12.12 -1.27
CA ARG A 229 -23.56 -11.23 -0.11
C ARG A 229 -22.07 -10.97 0.06
N LEU A 230 -21.65 -9.70 -0.02
CA LEU A 230 -20.27 -9.28 0.25
C LEU A 230 -20.23 -8.46 1.53
N ILE A 231 -19.55 -8.96 2.55
CA ILE A 231 -19.46 -8.34 3.87
C ILE A 231 -18.07 -7.74 4.01
N ALA A 232 -17.99 -6.42 4.12
CA ALA A 232 -16.75 -5.68 4.28
C ALA A 232 -16.59 -5.22 5.72
N THR A 233 -15.51 -5.66 6.36
CA THR A 233 -15.28 -5.39 7.77
C THR A 233 -13.94 -4.72 8.02
N ASP A 234 -13.89 -3.84 9.01
CA ASP A 234 -12.65 -3.24 9.49
C ASP A 234 -12.84 -2.82 10.96
N THR A 235 -11.74 -2.62 11.68
CA THR A 235 -11.77 -2.04 13.03
C THR A 235 -11.66 -0.51 13.00
N ASN A 236 -11.19 0.04 11.89
CA ASN A 236 -10.97 1.46 11.68
C ASN A 236 -12.18 2.10 10.98
N ARG A 237 -13.04 2.73 11.78
CA ARG A 237 -14.21 3.48 11.30
C ARG A 237 -13.88 4.50 10.21
N ASN A 238 -12.81 5.28 10.37
CA ASN A 238 -12.44 6.32 9.40
C ASN A 238 -12.07 5.76 8.03
N ARG A 239 -11.54 4.52 7.96
CA ARG A 239 -11.27 3.84 6.70
C ARG A 239 -12.56 3.23 6.13
N LEU A 240 -13.32 2.51 6.94
CA LEU A 240 -14.54 1.84 6.52
C LEU A 240 -15.62 2.82 6.03
N ASP A 241 -15.74 4.00 6.66
CA ASP A 241 -16.68 5.05 6.26
C ASP A 241 -16.38 5.59 4.85
N GLN A 242 -15.15 5.45 4.35
CA GLN A 242 -14.79 5.83 2.97
C GLN A 242 -15.29 4.82 1.94
N LEU A 243 -15.55 3.55 2.33
CA LEU A 243 -16.03 2.54 1.39
C LEU A 243 -17.45 2.86 0.91
N LYS A 244 -18.36 3.32 1.79
CA LYS A 244 -19.77 3.59 1.42
C LYS A 244 -19.93 4.55 0.22
N PRO A 245 -19.33 5.76 0.21
CA PRO A 245 -19.42 6.65 -0.96
C PRO A 245 -18.71 6.08 -2.19
N ARG A 246 -17.60 5.32 -2.01
CA ARG A 246 -16.92 4.67 -3.13
C ARG A 246 -17.76 3.54 -3.73
N ALA A 247 -18.47 2.75 -2.92
CA ALA A 247 -19.37 1.69 -3.36
C ALA A 247 -20.55 2.26 -4.15
N ALA A 248 -21.17 3.34 -3.64
CA ALA A 248 -22.21 4.05 -4.37
C ALA A 248 -21.69 4.57 -5.73
N ARG A 249 -20.52 5.21 -5.74
CA ARG A 249 -19.87 5.67 -6.97
C ARG A 249 -19.52 4.54 -7.92
N ALA A 250 -19.08 3.38 -7.43
CA ALA A 250 -18.75 2.22 -8.25
C ALA A 250 -19.99 1.44 -8.71
N GLY A 251 -21.19 1.72 -8.17
CA GLY A 251 -22.38 0.91 -8.42
C GLY A 251 -22.33 -0.48 -7.79
N ALA A 252 -21.52 -0.65 -6.73
CA ALA A 252 -21.43 -1.89 -5.97
C ALA A 252 -22.62 -1.96 -4.99
N THR A 253 -23.59 -2.83 -5.26
CA THR A 253 -24.87 -2.87 -4.53
C THR A 253 -24.98 -4.02 -3.54
N ASN A 254 -24.09 -5.02 -3.61
CA ASN A 254 -24.10 -6.21 -2.76
C ASN A 254 -23.19 -6.11 -1.52
N VAL A 255 -22.72 -4.90 -1.18
CA VAL A 255 -21.74 -4.66 -0.10
C VAL A 255 -22.45 -4.26 1.21
N GLU A 256 -22.28 -5.07 2.24
CA GLU A 256 -22.63 -4.78 3.64
C GLU A 256 -21.38 -4.36 4.41
N THR A 257 -21.36 -3.17 5.02
CA THR A 257 -20.24 -2.75 5.89
C THR A 257 -20.50 -3.09 7.34
N ARG A 258 -19.54 -3.71 8.04
CA ARG A 258 -19.63 -3.98 9.47
C ARG A 258 -18.36 -3.52 10.19
N LEU A 259 -18.50 -2.52 11.07
CA LEU A 259 -17.42 -2.08 11.94
C LEU A 259 -17.22 -3.11 13.05
N LEU A 260 -15.99 -3.59 13.22
CA LEU A 260 -15.62 -4.52 14.28
C LEU A 260 -14.93 -3.79 15.42
N ASN A 261 -15.13 -4.27 16.64
CA ASN A 261 -14.38 -3.80 17.79
C ASN A 261 -13.12 -4.67 17.97
N PRO A 262 -11.95 -4.05 18.17
CA PRO A 262 -10.73 -4.80 18.48
C PRO A 262 -10.94 -5.72 19.67
N ASN A 263 -10.43 -6.95 19.56
CA ASN A 263 -10.51 -8.02 20.57
C ASN A 263 -11.87 -8.71 20.76
N THR A 264 -12.93 -8.25 20.09
CA THR A 264 -14.23 -8.94 20.09
C THR A 264 -14.69 -9.29 18.67
N GLU A 265 -13.77 -9.30 17.70
CA GLU A 265 -14.06 -9.49 16.28
C GLU A 265 -14.73 -10.85 16.04
N LYS A 266 -14.24 -11.90 16.71
CA LYS A 266 -14.78 -13.26 16.61
C LYS A 266 -16.24 -13.34 17.05
N ASP A 267 -16.58 -12.70 18.16
CA ASP A 267 -17.96 -12.70 18.70
C ASP A 267 -18.89 -11.90 17.78
N MET A 268 -18.41 -10.78 17.23
CA MET A 268 -19.18 -9.95 16.30
C MET A 268 -19.40 -10.57 14.92
N LEU A 269 -18.69 -11.65 14.61
CA LEU A 269 -18.81 -12.43 13.37
C LEU A 269 -19.43 -13.82 13.63
N SER A 270 -19.99 -14.07 14.82
CA SER A 270 -20.52 -15.39 15.16
C SER A 270 -21.63 -15.88 14.22
N ASP A 271 -22.39 -14.95 13.63
CA ASP A 271 -23.43 -15.24 12.62
C ASP A 271 -22.87 -15.75 11.28
N LEU A 272 -21.58 -15.58 11.03
CA LEU A 272 -20.90 -16.00 9.80
C LEU A 272 -20.08 -17.27 9.96
N LYS A 273 -20.08 -17.88 11.16
CA LYS A 273 -19.27 -19.08 11.44
C LYS A 273 -19.65 -20.22 10.48
N GLY A 274 -18.67 -20.68 9.70
CA GLY A 274 -18.85 -21.69 8.66
C GLY A 274 -19.88 -21.31 7.60
N GLY A 275 -20.07 -20.02 7.32
CA GLY A 275 -21.08 -19.50 6.39
C GLY A 275 -20.52 -18.76 5.17
N CYS A 276 -19.21 -18.57 5.08
CA CYS A 276 -18.57 -17.88 3.96
C CYS A 276 -17.95 -18.87 2.97
N ASP A 277 -18.26 -18.73 1.69
CA ASP A 277 -17.60 -19.46 0.60
C ASP A 277 -16.14 -19.01 0.44
N LEU A 278 -15.90 -17.73 0.71
CA LEU A 278 -14.59 -17.08 0.66
C LEU A 278 -14.42 -16.09 1.80
N VAL A 279 -13.24 -16.10 2.42
CA VAL A 279 -12.75 -15.02 3.28
C VAL A 279 -11.48 -14.43 2.67
N LEU A 280 -11.47 -13.13 2.38
CA LEU A 280 -10.27 -12.37 2.06
C LEU A 280 -9.74 -11.70 3.34
N ILE A 281 -8.44 -11.84 3.59
CA ILE A 281 -7.72 -11.15 4.65
C ILE A 281 -6.58 -10.34 4.02
N ASP A 282 -6.84 -9.05 3.75
CA ASP A 282 -5.80 -8.07 3.41
C ASP A 282 -5.18 -7.52 4.70
N ALA A 283 -4.29 -8.30 5.30
CA ALA A 283 -3.94 -8.12 6.70
C ALA A 283 -3.10 -6.84 6.95
N PRO A 284 -3.26 -6.19 8.12
CA PRO A 284 -2.33 -5.16 8.56
C PRO A 284 -0.92 -5.73 8.62
N CYS A 285 0.05 -5.04 8.02
CA CYS A 285 1.43 -5.50 7.90
C CYS A 285 2.43 -4.35 8.03
N SER A 286 3.71 -4.65 7.89
CA SER A 286 4.80 -3.65 7.87
C SER A 286 4.69 -2.66 6.72
N GLY A 287 4.00 -3.03 5.62
CA GLY A 287 3.91 -2.25 4.39
C GLY A 287 5.21 -2.21 3.59
N SER A 288 6.14 -3.13 3.85
CA SER A 288 7.49 -3.12 3.27
C SER A 288 7.53 -3.22 1.74
N GLY A 289 6.49 -3.79 1.13
CA GLY A 289 6.37 -3.84 -0.33
C GLY A 289 5.88 -2.54 -0.99
N THR A 290 5.35 -1.60 -0.21
CA THR A 290 4.74 -0.35 -0.73
C THR A 290 5.65 0.87 -0.63
N TRP A 291 6.93 0.66 -0.32
CA TRP A 291 7.90 1.73 -0.07
C TRP A 291 8.16 2.66 -1.26
N ARG A 292 7.94 2.21 -2.49
CA ARG A 292 8.04 3.08 -3.67
C ARG A 292 6.94 4.16 -3.70
N ARG A 293 5.80 3.87 -3.07
CA ARG A 293 4.68 4.81 -2.88
C ARG A 293 4.81 5.60 -1.56
N ASN A 294 5.08 4.89 -0.47
CA ASN A 294 5.12 5.45 0.88
C ASN A 294 6.50 5.23 1.53
N PRO A 295 7.58 5.85 1.03
CA PRO A 295 8.94 5.53 1.47
C PRO A 295 9.20 5.85 2.95
N GLU A 296 8.45 6.81 3.50
CA GLU A 296 8.51 7.19 4.90
C GLU A 296 8.17 6.04 5.86
N THR A 297 7.38 5.04 5.45
CA THR A 297 6.90 4.01 6.39
C THR A 297 8.04 3.17 6.94
N ARG A 298 9.18 3.10 6.25
CA ARG A 298 10.46 2.57 6.75
C ARG A 298 10.89 3.20 8.07
N TRP A 299 10.73 4.51 8.20
CA TRP A 299 11.12 5.28 9.38
C TRP A 299 10.23 5.03 10.59
N ARG A 300 9.09 4.37 10.38
CA ARG A 300 8.11 4.04 11.42
C ARG A 300 8.08 2.56 11.76
N LEU A 301 8.88 1.75 11.06
CA LEU A 301 8.96 0.32 11.31
C LEU A 301 10.11 0.08 12.30
N ASP A 302 9.80 -0.69 13.34
CA ASP A 302 10.76 -1.23 14.29
C ASP A 302 10.37 -2.68 14.62
N ALA A 303 11.23 -3.38 15.36
CA ALA A 303 11.01 -4.78 15.73
C ALA A 303 9.72 -4.98 16.54
N ALA A 304 9.37 -4.04 17.43
CA ALA A 304 8.17 -4.15 18.25
C ALA A 304 6.89 -3.99 17.42
N ARG A 305 6.87 -3.06 16.47
CA ARG A 305 5.78 -2.88 15.52
C ARG A 305 5.66 -4.07 14.57
N LEU A 306 6.78 -4.59 14.06
CA LEU A 306 6.79 -5.78 13.21
C LEU A 306 6.17 -6.98 13.95
N LYS A 307 6.59 -7.22 15.21
CA LYS A 307 5.99 -8.27 16.03
C LYS A 307 4.48 -8.09 16.19
N ARG A 308 4.01 -6.88 16.50
CA ARG A 308 2.58 -6.59 16.67
C ARG A 308 1.75 -6.92 15.42
N VAL A 309 2.24 -6.60 14.22
CA VAL A 309 1.51 -6.92 12.99
C VAL A 309 1.54 -8.41 12.68
N ILE A 310 2.64 -9.11 12.96
CA ILE A 310 2.73 -10.58 12.86
C ILE A 310 1.71 -11.25 13.80
N ASP A 311 1.63 -10.82 15.06
CA ASP A 311 0.67 -11.38 16.02
C ASP A 311 -0.78 -11.11 15.56
N ALA A 312 -1.07 -9.90 15.03
CA ALA A 312 -2.38 -9.55 14.52
C ALA A 312 -2.78 -10.36 13.26
N GLN A 313 -1.83 -10.61 12.36
CA GLN A 313 -2.04 -11.45 11.18
C GLN A 313 -2.45 -12.87 11.57
N ALA A 314 -1.74 -13.49 12.53
CA ALA A 314 -2.08 -14.82 13.03
C ALA A 314 -3.50 -14.87 13.63
N LYS A 315 -3.85 -13.87 14.45
CA LYS A 315 -5.21 -13.75 15.02
C LYS A 315 -6.28 -13.62 13.93
N LEU A 316 -6.03 -12.84 12.87
CA LEU A 316 -6.99 -12.67 11.77
C LEU A 316 -7.15 -13.94 10.95
N LEU A 317 -6.07 -14.69 10.71
CA LEU A 317 -6.12 -16.01 10.08
C LEU A 317 -7.00 -16.98 10.89
N ASP A 318 -6.85 -17.01 12.22
CA ASP A 318 -7.68 -17.84 13.10
C ASP A 318 -9.17 -17.46 13.01
N ILE A 319 -9.49 -16.16 13.05
CA ILE A 319 -10.86 -15.67 12.91
C ILE A 319 -11.43 -16.06 11.54
N GLY A 320 -10.70 -15.78 10.46
CA GLY A 320 -11.14 -16.06 9.10
C GLY A 320 -11.40 -17.55 8.87
N ALA A 321 -10.53 -18.42 9.39
CA ALA A 321 -10.68 -19.86 9.23
C ALA A 321 -11.98 -20.42 9.82
N GLU A 322 -12.49 -19.82 10.90
CA GLU A 322 -13.78 -20.22 11.48
C GLU A 322 -14.99 -19.82 10.63
N MET A 323 -14.86 -18.78 9.80
CA MET A 323 -15.95 -18.28 8.96
C MET A 323 -16.12 -19.10 7.68
N VAL A 324 -15.06 -19.76 7.21
CA VAL A 324 -15.06 -20.49 5.94
C VAL A 324 -15.86 -21.81 6.04
N VAL A 325 -16.74 -22.06 5.06
CA VAL A 325 -17.47 -23.33 4.85
C VAL A 325 -16.49 -24.47 4.49
N ARG A 326 -16.88 -25.74 4.70
CA ARG A 326 -16.07 -26.86 4.14
C ARG A 326 -16.04 -26.79 2.62
N GLY A 327 -14.88 -27.00 2.02
CA GLY A 327 -14.63 -26.80 0.59
C GLY A 327 -14.43 -25.33 0.18
N GLY A 328 -14.73 -24.38 1.06
CA GLY A 328 -14.53 -22.94 0.85
C GLY A 328 -13.07 -22.51 0.97
N HIS A 329 -12.83 -21.22 0.74
CA HIS A 329 -11.48 -20.67 0.60
C HIS A 329 -11.19 -19.51 1.55
N LEU A 330 -9.92 -19.39 1.92
CA LEU A 330 -9.35 -18.21 2.56
C LEU A 330 -8.23 -17.68 1.67
N VAL A 331 -8.27 -16.40 1.32
CA VAL A 331 -7.15 -15.71 0.68
C VAL A 331 -6.50 -14.81 1.69
N TYR A 332 -5.25 -15.12 2.04
CA TYR A 332 -4.42 -14.29 2.91
C TYR A 332 -3.51 -13.42 2.04
N ALA A 333 -3.43 -12.13 2.34
CA ALA A 333 -2.57 -11.21 1.62
C ALA A 333 -1.94 -10.16 2.54
N VAL A 334 -0.71 -9.76 2.22
CA VAL A 334 -0.01 -8.63 2.85
C VAL A 334 0.77 -7.85 1.79
N CYS A 335 0.88 -6.54 1.97
CA CYS A 335 1.80 -5.70 1.19
C CYS A 335 3.20 -5.65 1.81
N SER A 336 3.73 -6.83 2.15
CA SER A 336 5.03 -7.02 2.79
C SER A 336 5.88 -8.02 2.00
N LEU A 337 7.18 -7.78 2.04
CA LEU A 337 8.22 -8.67 1.50
C LEU A 337 8.97 -9.41 2.61
N ILE A 338 8.58 -9.21 3.88
CA ILE A 338 9.19 -9.84 5.05
C ILE A 338 8.64 -11.26 5.18
N GLU A 339 9.54 -12.25 5.26
CA GLU A 339 9.21 -13.67 5.24
C GLU A 339 8.22 -14.07 6.34
N THR A 340 8.40 -13.54 7.55
CA THR A 340 7.55 -13.84 8.72
C THR A 340 6.15 -13.24 8.64
N GLU A 341 5.90 -12.30 7.72
CA GLU A 341 4.56 -11.80 7.41
C GLU A 341 3.98 -12.48 6.16
N GLY A 342 4.82 -13.08 5.31
CA GLY A 342 4.39 -13.79 4.10
C GLY A 342 4.25 -15.29 4.34
N LYS A 343 5.09 -16.09 3.69
CA LYS A 343 5.06 -17.56 3.78
C LYS A 343 5.17 -18.09 5.21
N GLY A 344 5.83 -17.36 6.12
CA GLY A 344 5.94 -17.75 7.53
C GLY A 344 4.58 -17.86 8.22
N GLN A 345 3.65 -16.93 7.93
CA GLN A 345 2.28 -16.97 8.46
C GLN A 345 1.49 -18.14 7.91
N VAL A 346 1.61 -18.39 6.61
CA VAL A 346 0.91 -19.49 5.94
C VAL A 346 1.40 -20.85 6.45
N ALA A 347 2.72 -21.03 6.58
CA ALA A 347 3.29 -22.25 7.12
C ALA A 347 2.83 -22.52 8.56
N ALA A 348 2.84 -21.48 9.43
CA ALA A 348 2.35 -21.59 10.80
C ALA A 348 0.86 -21.94 10.86
N PHE A 349 0.04 -21.30 10.02
CA PHE A 349 -1.39 -21.56 9.91
C PHE A 349 -1.68 -23.01 9.48
N LEU A 350 -1.03 -23.49 8.42
CA LEU A 350 -1.22 -24.85 7.93
C LEU A 350 -0.75 -25.91 8.94
N GLN A 351 0.27 -25.58 9.74
CA GLN A 351 0.73 -26.46 10.81
C GLN A 351 -0.31 -26.58 11.93
N SER A 352 -0.92 -25.46 12.35
CA SER A 352 -1.86 -25.40 13.48
C SER A 352 -3.29 -25.79 13.13
N HIS A 353 -3.73 -25.57 11.89
CA HIS A 353 -5.11 -25.83 11.44
C HIS A 353 -5.21 -27.10 10.59
N LYS A 354 -5.34 -28.26 11.26
CA LYS A 354 -5.62 -29.53 10.57
C LYS A 354 -6.94 -29.42 9.81
N GLY A 355 -6.96 -29.87 8.55
CA GLY A 355 -8.11 -29.70 7.65
C GLY A 355 -8.00 -28.50 6.71
N TRP A 356 -6.81 -27.93 6.55
CA TRP A 356 -6.51 -26.92 5.54
C TRP A 356 -5.37 -27.37 4.63
N ARG A 357 -5.37 -26.86 3.40
CA ARG A 357 -4.26 -26.98 2.46
C ARG A 357 -4.09 -25.71 1.65
N ALA A 358 -2.89 -25.47 1.16
CA ALA A 358 -2.68 -24.51 0.08
C ALA A 358 -3.20 -25.06 -1.25
N VAL A 359 -3.72 -24.17 -2.08
CA VAL A 359 -4.15 -24.46 -3.45
C VAL A 359 -3.62 -23.38 -4.38
N GLU A 360 -3.57 -23.66 -5.68
CA GLU A 360 -3.13 -22.69 -6.67
C GLU A 360 -3.98 -21.42 -6.61
N THR A 361 -3.32 -20.26 -6.67
CA THR A 361 -3.98 -18.94 -6.69
C THR A 361 -4.72 -18.70 -8.01
N GLY A 362 -4.26 -19.33 -9.09
CA GLY A 362 -4.78 -19.13 -10.45
C GLY A 362 -4.36 -17.81 -11.09
N VAL A 363 -3.45 -17.06 -10.47
CA VAL A 363 -2.92 -15.82 -11.05
C VAL A 363 -1.82 -16.11 -12.06
N SER A 364 -1.67 -15.23 -13.05
CA SER A 364 -0.70 -15.36 -14.15
C SER A 364 0.69 -14.79 -13.85
N MET A 365 0.86 -14.11 -12.71
CA MET A 365 2.06 -13.36 -12.35
C MET A 365 2.56 -13.71 -10.94
N GLY A 366 3.83 -13.36 -10.68
CA GLY A 366 4.50 -13.58 -9.41
C GLY A 366 5.34 -14.85 -9.36
N ARG A 367 6.14 -14.95 -8.30
CA ARG A 367 7.02 -16.09 -8.03
C ARG A 367 6.50 -16.88 -6.84
N ALA A 368 6.60 -18.19 -6.90
CA ALA A 368 6.27 -19.03 -5.76
C ALA A 368 7.22 -18.73 -4.58
N ASP A 369 6.67 -18.55 -3.39
CA ASP A 369 7.43 -18.39 -2.15
C ASP A 369 6.73 -19.19 -1.03
N GLY A 370 7.23 -20.40 -0.77
CA GLY A 370 6.50 -21.38 0.04
C GLY A 370 5.16 -21.76 -0.59
N ASP A 371 4.10 -21.76 0.22
CA ASP A 371 2.73 -22.09 -0.17
C ASP A 371 1.94 -20.89 -0.73
N GLY A 372 2.63 -19.85 -1.20
CA GLY A 372 2.02 -18.63 -1.73
C GLY A 372 2.80 -18.02 -2.89
N VAL A 373 2.38 -16.83 -3.29
CA VAL A 373 2.95 -16.05 -4.38
C VAL A 373 3.50 -14.74 -3.83
N LEU A 374 4.74 -14.43 -4.20
CA LEU A 374 5.40 -13.16 -3.94
C LEU A 374 5.46 -12.34 -5.23
N LEU A 375 5.00 -11.10 -5.14
CA LEU A 375 5.16 -10.06 -6.14
C LEU A 375 6.20 -9.05 -5.67
N THR A 376 6.97 -8.53 -6.61
CA THR A 376 8.02 -7.52 -6.34
C THR A 376 8.05 -6.45 -7.43
N PRO A 377 8.50 -5.21 -7.13
CA PRO A 377 8.51 -4.16 -8.13
C PRO A 377 9.37 -4.42 -9.35
N MET A 378 10.55 -5.02 -9.18
CA MET A 378 11.45 -5.27 -10.30
C MET A 378 10.93 -6.38 -11.21
N HIS A 379 10.47 -7.49 -10.63
CA HIS A 379 10.01 -8.65 -11.40
C HIS A 379 8.62 -8.45 -12.03
N ASP A 380 7.68 -7.91 -11.25
CA ASP A 380 6.26 -7.92 -11.59
C ASP A 380 5.73 -6.54 -11.98
N GLY A 381 6.51 -5.48 -11.77
CA GLY A 381 6.07 -4.10 -12.01
C GLY A 381 4.95 -3.62 -11.07
N SER A 382 4.53 -4.42 -10.08
CA SER A 382 3.56 -4.07 -9.03
C SER A 382 4.26 -3.58 -7.76
N ASP A 383 3.52 -3.17 -6.73
CA ASP A 383 4.14 -3.07 -5.41
C ASP A 383 4.52 -4.48 -4.92
N GLY A 384 5.32 -4.55 -3.86
CA GLY A 384 5.62 -5.80 -3.18
C GLY A 384 4.40 -6.35 -2.45
N PHE A 385 4.02 -7.59 -2.74
CA PHE A 385 2.93 -8.29 -2.07
C PHE A 385 3.28 -9.75 -1.86
N PHE A 386 2.74 -10.34 -0.79
CA PHE A 386 2.63 -11.78 -0.65
C PHE A 386 1.15 -12.13 -0.52
N PHE A 387 0.71 -13.21 -1.17
CA PHE A 387 -0.61 -13.79 -0.93
C PHE A 387 -0.66 -15.29 -1.17
N ALA A 388 -1.57 -15.96 -0.48
CA ALA A 388 -1.81 -17.40 -0.60
C ALA A 388 -3.30 -17.69 -0.63
N ARG A 389 -3.70 -18.73 -1.37
CA ARG A 389 -5.06 -19.25 -1.40
C ARG A 389 -5.09 -20.58 -0.67
N LEU A 390 -5.94 -20.67 0.34
CA LEU A 390 -6.04 -21.80 1.26
C LEU A 390 -7.45 -22.38 1.17
N GLN A 391 -7.57 -23.70 1.14
CA GLN A 391 -8.86 -24.39 1.07
C GLN A 391 -9.11 -25.19 2.34
N LYS A 392 -10.34 -25.11 2.86
CA LYS A 392 -10.83 -25.92 3.98
C LYS A 392 -11.34 -27.27 3.47
N LEU A 393 -10.90 -28.37 4.09
CA LEU A 393 -11.19 -29.75 3.70
C LEU A 393 -12.50 -30.31 4.29
#